data_AF-A0A7K2NYQ7-F1
#
_entry.id   AF-A0A7K2NYQ7-F1
#
_cell.length_a   1.000
_cell.length_b   1.000
_cell.length_c   1.000
_cell.angle_alpha   90.00
_cell.angle_beta   90.00
_cell.angle_gamma   90.00
#
_symmetry.space_group_name_H-M   'P 1'
#
loop_
_entity.id
_entity.type
_entity.pdbx_description
1 polymer ?
#
loop_
_entity_poly.entity_id
_entity_poly.type
_entity_poly.pdbx_seq_one_letter_code
_entity_poly.pdbx_strand_id
1 'polypeptide(L)'
;WAAARPGDHPVTSYEVLQGTETVATTSGTSATVTDLTPATSYTFTVRATDKRGNVGPASEPLTVETVDPATDPTPPTAPGNPRATGKTATTVGLAWDRSTDNVAVAAYDIYRGATLAKTVGADTTTLTVDGLSPATAYTFTVKARDTADNSSAPSAAVKATTDDVAGEGKQLKVGYFVQWGIYGRQYFVKNLDTSGAAKQLDVVNYAFENLDPTSLTCQAGVTKGTSGNPQDPDEGTGAGDADADYARPMSAAQSVDGVADDGWGKLRGNLNQLKKLKAKYPHLKVVVSLGGWTYSKFFSDAAATPESRKKFVESCIDVWIKGNLPVYNGAGGPGTAAGIFDGIDIDWEWPGSEGHPGNHYGAQDKDNLTALLAEFRTRLDALGGEHKLLTAFTPADPAKIEAGWDLTRIFDSLDYANVQGYDFHGSGSDNSWEPNRTGHASNLYTDAEDPYPFHFSVENAIQTYLDAGVNPRKLTVGFPFYGRGWQGVTEGGVAGEWQAANGAAPGQFPAEAGVRGYGNLIGSYPSMTVHHDEESVSTFGYTGPGGQWWSFDDTWSIGKKTDWVKSKGLLGGFVWEMSGDTADGRLMTALDNGLE
;
A
#
# COMPACT_ATOMS: atom_id res chain seq x y z
N TRP A 1 -22.53 27.30 -10.53
CA TRP A 1 -22.85 27.66 -11.93
C TRP A 1 -23.08 26.39 -12.75
N ALA A 2 -23.59 26.49 -13.97
CA ALA A 2 -23.64 25.35 -14.90
C ALA A 2 -22.26 25.13 -15.53
N ALA A 3 -21.95 23.90 -15.94
CA ALA A 3 -20.70 23.61 -16.63
C ALA A 3 -20.60 24.41 -17.94
N ALA A 4 -19.42 24.99 -18.20
CA ALA A 4 -19.15 25.64 -19.47
C ALA A 4 -19.18 24.61 -20.60
N ARG A 5 -19.67 25.01 -21.78
CA ARG A 5 -19.62 24.15 -22.97
C ARG A 5 -18.16 23.99 -23.39
N PRO A 6 -17.62 22.77 -23.46
CA PRO A 6 -16.26 22.57 -23.94
C PRO A 6 -16.16 22.97 -25.41
N GLY A 7 -15.05 23.61 -25.78
CA GLY A 7 -14.67 23.83 -27.18
C GLY A 7 -14.01 22.58 -27.75
N ASP A 8 -12.92 22.74 -28.50
CA ASP A 8 -12.12 21.62 -29.04
C ASP A 8 -11.44 20.78 -27.93
N HIS A 9 -11.40 21.30 -26.71
CA HIS A 9 -10.75 20.70 -25.56
C HIS A 9 -11.63 20.73 -24.31
N PRO A 10 -11.52 19.71 -23.44
CA PRO A 10 -12.28 19.66 -22.20
C PRO A 10 -11.83 20.75 -21.24
N VAL A 11 -12.80 21.32 -20.52
CA VAL A 11 -12.57 22.26 -19.41
C VAL A 11 -11.96 21.51 -18.24
N THR A 12 -10.89 22.05 -17.67
CA THR A 12 -10.17 21.44 -16.53
C THR A 12 -10.33 22.23 -15.24
N SER A 13 -10.60 23.53 -15.32
CA SER A 13 -10.81 24.37 -14.14
C SER A 13 -11.66 25.59 -14.44
N TYR A 14 -12.14 26.23 -13.38
CA TYR A 14 -12.84 27.50 -13.35
C TYR A 14 -12.14 28.44 -12.38
N GLU A 15 -12.01 29.70 -12.78
CA GLU A 15 -11.59 30.80 -11.92
C GLU A 15 -12.81 31.65 -11.56
N VAL A 16 -13.00 31.91 -10.28
CA VAL A 16 -13.97 32.89 -9.77
C VAL A 16 -13.24 34.21 -9.57
N LEU A 17 -13.76 35.25 -10.20
CA LEU A 17 -13.15 36.57 -10.27
C LEU A 17 -13.98 37.58 -9.51
N GLN A 18 -13.33 38.41 -8.71
CA GLN A 18 -13.89 39.66 -8.19
C GLN A 18 -13.21 40.82 -8.94
N GLY A 19 -13.94 41.44 -9.88
CA GLY A 19 -13.31 42.35 -10.84
C GLY A 19 -12.32 41.59 -11.73
N THR A 20 -11.01 41.87 -11.61
CA THR A 20 -9.94 41.20 -12.36
C THR A 20 -9.12 40.22 -11.52
N GLU A 21 -9.37 40.14 -10.21
CA GLU A 21 -8.62 39.28 -9.28
C GLU A 21 -9.27 37.91 -9.16
N THR A 22 -8.47 36.84 -9.26
CA THR A 22 -8.95 35.47 -9.01
C THR A 22 -9.01 35.23 -7.51
N VAL A 23 -10.23 35.12 -6.98
CA VAL A 23 -10.50 34.91 -5.55
C VAL A 23 -10.73 33.44 -5.19
N ALA A 24 -10.98 32.58 -6.18
CA ALA A 24 -11.09 31.14 -5.99
C ALA A 24 -10.85 30.40 -7.32
N THR A 25 -10.34 29.17 -7.22
CA THR A 25 -10.18 28.26 -8.37
C THR A 25 -10.76 26.90 -8.01
N THR A 26 -11.49 26.27 -8.94
CA THR A 26 -12.14 24.97 -8.72
C THR A 26 -12.15 24.15 -10.00
N SER A 27 -12.08 22.82 -9.90
CA SER A 27 -12.33 21.91 -11.04
C SER A 27 -13.83 21.62 -11.23
N GLY A 28 -14.64 21.87 -10.19
CA GLY A 28 -16.09 21.70 -10.21
C GLY A 28 -16.83 22.95 -10.67
N THR A 29 -18.16 22.90 -10.62
CA THR A 29 -19.03 24.02 -11.03
C THR A 29 -19.54 24.85 -9.85
N SER A 30 -18.81 24.85 -8.74
CA SER A 30 -19.10 25.62 -7.53
C SER A 30 -17.79 25.93 -6.79
N ALA A 31 -17.74 27.08 -6.12
CA ALA A 31 -16.68 27.46 -5.20
C ALA A 31 -17.24 28.32 -4.07
N THR A 32 -16.53 28.35 -2.94
CA THR A 32 -16.79 29.24 -1.81
C THR A 32 -15.72 30.32 -1.79
N VAL A 33 -16.12 31.59 -1.70
CA VAL A 33 -15.22 32.73 -1.51
C VAL A 33 -15.27 33.10 -0.03
N THR A 34 -14.12 33.18 0.63
CA THR A 34 -13.99 33.49 2.06
C THR A 34 -13.48 34.91 2.28
N ASP A 35 -13.36 35.31 3.55
CA ASP A 35 -12.72 36.58 3.96
C ASP A 35 -13.39 37.85 3.39
N LEU A 36 -14.68 37.74 3.07
CA LEU A 36 -15.52 38.86 2.64
C LEU A 36 -16.00 39.67 3.85
N THR A 37 -16.11 40.97 3.68
CA THR A 37 -16.73 41.87 4.65
C THR A 37 -18.22 41.59 4.74
N PRO A 38 -18.81 41.45 5.94
CA PRO A 38 -20.25 41.32 6.10
C PRO A 38 -21.03 42.55 5.61
N ALA A 39 -22.35 42.41 5.38
CA ALA A 39 -23.24 43.49 4.93
C ALA A 39 -22.72 44.25 3.68
N THR A 40 -22.04 43.54 2.78
CA THR A 40 -21.35 44.15 1.64
C THR A 40 -21.74 43.45 0.35
N SER A 41 -22.11 44.24 -0.66
CA SER A 41 -22.37 43.75 -2.01
C SER A 41 -21.08 43.46 -2.75
N TYR A 42 -20.97 42.25 -3.28
CA TYR A 42 -19.88 41.76 -4.11
C TYR A 42 -20.40 41.36 -5.48
N THR A 43 -19.60 41.58 -6.52
CA THR A 43 -19.91 41.13 -7.87
C THR A 43 -18.83 40.17 -8.33
N PHE A 44 -19.24 38.95 -8.67
CA PHE A 44 -18.36 37.90 -9.15
C PHE A 44 -18.64 37.55 -10.61
N THR A 45 -17.59 37.17 -11.33
CA THR A 45 -17.72 36.48 -12.62
C THR A 45 -16.95 35.16 -12.56
N VAL A 46 -17.29 34.23 -13.44
CA VAL A 46 -16.57 32.95 -13.54
C VAL A 46 -16.09 32.76 -14.97
N ARG A 47 -14.86 32.29 -15.15
CA ARG A 47 -14.37 31.86 -16.46
C ARG A 47 -13.75 30.48 -16.39
N ALA A 48 -13.81 29.74 -17.50
CA ALA A 48 -13.31 28.38 -17.61
C ALA A 48 -11.94 28.33 -18.29
N THR A 49 -11.11 27.38 -17.91
CA THR A 49 -9.82 27.09 -18.53
C THR A 49 -9.81 25.65 -19.06
N ASP A 50 -9.36 25.47 -20.30
CA ASP A 50 -9.25 24.14 -20.92
C ASP A 50 -7.94 23.43 -20.58
N LYS A 51 -7.82 22.15 -20.95
CA LYS A 51 -6.61 21.35 -20.70
C LYS A 51 -5.33 21.88 -21.36
N ARG A 52 -5.41 22.82 -22.30
CA ARG A 52 -4.26 23.48 -22.93
C ARG A 52 -3.92 24.82 -22.28
N GLY A 53 -4.65 25.21 -21.24
CA GLY A 53 -4.48 26.50 -20.57
C GLY A 53 -5.19 27.65 -21.28
N ASN A 54 -6.05 27.40 -22.27
CA ASN A 54 -6.82 28.47 -22.90
C ASN A 54 -7.95 28.91 -21.99
N VAL A 55 -8.06 30.22 -21.79
CA VAL A 55 -9.05 30.84 -20.91
C VAL A 55 -10.24 31.34 -21.73
N GLY A 56 -11.45 30.92 -21.36
CA GLY A 56 -12.70 31.36 -21.97
C GLY A 56 -13.15 32.75 -21.51
N PRO A 57 -14.23 33.30 -22.11
CA PRO A 57 -14.82 34.55 -21.65
C PRO A 57 -15.37 34.43 -20.23
N ALA A 58 -15.43 35.55 -19.51
CA ALA A 58 -16.11 35.63 -18.23
C ALA A 58 -17.63 35.46 -18.41
N SER A 59 -18.27 34.86 -17.41
CA SER A 59 -19.72 34.79 -17.31
C SER A 59 -20.33 36.18 -17.14
N GLU A 60 -21.66 36.25 -17.26
CA GLU A 60 -22.39 37.40 -16.73
C GLU A 60 -22.07 37.61 -15.24
N PRO A 61 -22.00 38.87 -14.77
CA PRO A 61 -21.73 39.18 -13.39
C PRO A 61 -22.88 38.73 -12.48
N LEU A 62 -22.52 38.09 -11.38
CA LEU A 62 -23.43 37.76 -10.29
C LEU A 62 -23.14 38.68 -9.12
N THR A 63 -24.09 39.57 -8.80
CA THR A 63 -24.03 40.38 -7.59
C THR A 63 -24.72 39.63 -6.46
N VAL A 64 -24.01 39.49 -5.34
CA VAL A 64 -24.49 38.92 -4.08
C VAL A 64 -24.12 39.85 -2.95
N GLU A 65 -24.93 39.88 -1.91
CA GLU A 65 -24.63 40.63 -0.70
C GLU A 65 -24.34 39.64 0.43
N THR A 66 -23.22 39.84 1.13
CA THR A 66 -22.94 39.09 2.35
C THR A 66 -23.94 39.49 3.41
N VAL A 67 -24.34 38.53 4.25
CA VAL A 67 -25.35 38.79 5.27
C VAL A 67 -24.81 39.79 6.29
N ASP A 68 -25.69 40.60 6.85
CA ASP A 68 -25.41 41.48 7.98
C ASP A 68 -25.67 40.73 9.29
N PRO A 69 -24.63 40.38 10.08
CA PRO A 69 -24.79 39.70 11.37
C PRO A 69 -25.58 40.53 12.38
N ALA A 70 -25.74 41.84 12.16
CA ALA A 70 -26.58 42.67 13.03
C ALA A 70 -28.09 42.43 12.82
N THR A 71 -28.50 41.79 11.73
CA THR A 71 -29.92 41.47 11.46
C THR A 71 -30.47 40.42 12.42
N ASP A 72 -29.60 39.54 12.90
CA ASP A 72 -29.87 38.62 14.00
C ASP A 72 -28.59 38.41 14.80
N PRO A 73 -28.44 38.96 16.01
CA PRO A 73 -27.23 38.79 16.80
C PRO A 73 -27.26 37.55 17.70
N THR A 74 -28.33 36.75 17.70
CA THR A 74 -28.50 35.61 18.60
C THR A 74 -28.16 34.32 17.87
N PRO A 75 -27.07 33.61 18.23
CA PRO A 75 -26.72 32.38 17.55
C PRO A 75 -27.68 31.23 17.89
N PRO A 76 -27.78 30.19 17.03
CA PRO A 76 -28.53 28.98 17.33
C PRO A 76 -28.03 28.26 18.58
N THR A 77 -28.89 27.41 19.15
CA THR A 77 -28.45 26.44 20.16
C THR A 77 -27.46 25.44 19.58
N ALA A 78 -26.55 24.91 20.39
CA ALA A 78 -25.71 23.80 19.98
C ALA A 78 -26.57 22.57 19.60
N PRO A 79 -26.18 21.78 18.57
CA PRO A 79 -26.88 20.55 18.23
C PRO A 79 -26.89 19.56 19.41
N GLY A 80 -28.04 18.95 19.67
CA GLY A 80 -28.24 18.00 20.77
C GLY A 80 -27.86 16.56 20.41
N ASN A 81 -27.65 15.70 21.41
CA ASN A 81 -27.53 14.24 21.27
C ASN A 81 -26.71 13.73 20.05
N PRO A 82 -25.49 14.27 19.81
CA PRO A 82 -24.68 13.83 18.70
C PRO A 82 -24.17 12.40 18.95
N ARG A 83 -24.21 11.55 17.93
CA ARG A 83 -23.85 10.13 18.01
C ARG A 83 -23.36 9.57 16.68
N ALA A 84 -22.53 8.52 16.74
CA ALA A 84 -22.21 7.73 15.57
C ALA A 84 -23.36 6.75 15.26
N THR A 85 -23.68 6.53 13.99
CA THR A 85 -24.74 5.62 13.54
C THR A 85 -24.21 4.37 12.85
N GLY A 86 -22.95 4.36 12.47
CA GLY A 86 -22.26 3.27 11.80
C GLY A 86 -20.88 3.72 11.33
N LYS A 87 -20.07 2.77 10.89
CA LYS A 87 -18.74 3.04 10.36
C LYS A 87 -18.34 1.96 9.35
N THR A 88 -17.34 2.29 8.56
CA THR A 88 -16.59 1.36 7.72
C THR A 88 -15.10 1.63 7.93
N ALA A 89 -14.24 1.02 7.11
CA ALA A 89 -12.82 1.35 7.10
C ALA A 89 -12.54 2.82 6.72
N THR A 90 -13.44 3.48 5.99
CA THR A 90 -13.18 4.82 5.43
C THR A 90 -14.29 5.82 5.67
N THR A 91 -15.32 5.45 6.44
CA THR A 91 -16.47 6.31 6.70
C THR A 91 -16.98 6.20 8.14
N VAL A 92 -17.58 7.29 8.63
CA VAL A 92 -18.34 7.31 9.89
C VAL A 92 -19.68 8.01 9.65
N GLY A 93 -20.77 7.31 9.94
CA GLY A 93 -22.11 7.89 10.00
C GLY A 93 -22.33 8.64 11.31
N LEU A 94 -22.92 9.82 11.23
CA LEU A 94 -23.23 10.71 12.34
C LEU A 94 -24.72 11.08 12.33
N ALA A 95 -25.30 11.24 13.51
CA ALA A 95 -26.62 11.81 13.72
C ALA A 95 -26.63 12.75 14.92
N TRP A 96 -27.49 13.77 14.89
CA TRP A 96 -27.69 14.71 15.99
C TRP A 96 -29.15 15.14 16.05
N ASP A 97 -29.54 15.80 17.13
CA ASP A 97 -30.85 16.41 17.28
C ASP A 97 -30.80 17.87 16.81
N ARG A 98 -31.94 18.35 16.31
CA ARG A 98 -32.04 19.67 15.67
C ARG A 98 -31.76 20.79 16.67
N SER A 99 -31.00 21.79 16.24
CA SER A 99 -30.87 23.07 16.93
C SER A 99 -32.13 23.92 16.76
N THR A 100 -32.33 24.85 17.70
CA THR A 100 -33.34 25.91 17.61
C THR A 100 -32.67 27.26 17.53
N ASP A 101 -33.36 28.21 16.92
CA ASP A 101 -32.92 29.58 16.72
C ASP A 101 -34.14 30.52 16.78
N ASN A 102 -33.94 31.80 17.08
CA ASN A 102 -35.02 32.80 17.15
C ASN A 102 -35.56 33.21 15.77
N VAL A 103 -34.76 33.11 14.71
CA VAL A 103 -35.20 33.35 13.33
C VAL A 103 -35.26 32.03 12.56
N ALA A 104 -34.11 31.42 12.31
CA ALA A 104 -34.00 30.16 11.60
C ALA A 104 -32.57 29.60 11.65
N VAL A 105 -32.45 28.29 11.85
CA VAL A 105 -31.22 27.56 11.52
C VAL A 105 -31.13 27.46 10.00
N ALA A 106 -29.98 27.79 9.42
CA ALA A 106 -29.70 27.68 7.99
C ALA A 106 -28.91 26.42 7.63
N ALA A 107 -27.95 26.03 8.48
CA ALA A 107 -27.03 24.92 8.18
C ALA A 107 -26.45 24.26 9.43
N TYR A 108 -25.82 23.11 9.22
CA TYR A 108 -24.91 22.47 10.17
C TYR A 108 -23.53 22.28 9.56
N ASP A 109 -22.51 22.65 10.31
CA ASP A 109 -21.10 22.43 10.01
C ASP A 109 -20.56 21.27 10.83
N ILE A 110 -20.08 20.25 10.13
CA ILE A 110 -19.52 19.04 10.72
C ILE A 110 -18.00 19.17 10.67
N TYR A 111 -17.38 19.12 11.84
CA TYR A 111 -15.93 19.21 12.00
C TYR A 111 -15.34 17.85 12.35
N ARG A 112 -14.21 17.52 11.72
CA ARG A 112 -13.31 16.43 12.08
C ARG A 112 -12.09 17.05 12.77
N GLY A 113 -12.00 16.90 14.08
CA GLY A 113 -11.07 17.69 14.89
C GLY A 113 -11.37 19.19 14.71
N ALA A 114 -10.39 19.94 14.22
CA ALA A 114 -10.54 21.36 13.90
C ALA A 114 -10.93 21.64 12.43
N THR A 115 -10.83 20.64 11.55
CA THR A 115 -11.08 20.80 10.12
C THR A 115 -12.57 20.68 9.80
N LEU A 116 -13.13 21.63 9.06
CA LEU A 116 -14.48 21.51 8.53
C LEU A 116 -14.52 20.37 7.51
N ALA A 117 -15.26 19.31 7.80
CA ALA A 117 -15.41 18.16 6.92
C ALA A 117 -16.54 18.38 5.91
N LYS A 118 -17.69 18.92 6.36
CA LYS A 118 -18.86 19.14 5.50
C LYS A 118 -19.82 20.15 6.10
N THR A 119 -20.58 20.83 5.23
CA THR A 119 -21.74 21.63 5.60
C THR A 119 -23.00 21.00 4.99
N VAL A 120 -24.09 20.93 5.75
CA VAL A 120 -25.40 20.43 5.30
C VAL A 120 -26.50 21.42 5.64
N GLY A 121 -27.63 21.38 4.93
CA GLY A 121 -28.75 22.29 5.16
C GLY A 121 -29.50 22.03 6.47
N ALA A 122 -30.30 23.00 6.91
CA ALA A 122 -31.03 23.01 8.19
C ALA A 122 -31.95 21.80 8.46
N ASP A 123 -32.46 21.15 7.42
CA ASP A 123 -33.34 19.97 7.54
C ASP A 123 -32.55 18.65 7.66
N THR A 124 -31.22 18.69 7.53
CA THR A 124 -30.36 17.51 7.63
C THR A 124 -29.81 17.36 9.04
N THR A 125 -30.12 16.25 9.69
CA THR A 125 -29.62 15.91 11.04
C THR A 125 -28.83 14.59 11.07
N THR A 126 -28.48 14.06 9.90
CA THR A 126 -27.67 12.87 9.72
C THR A 126 -26.72 13.04 8.55
N LEU A 127 -25.50 12.54 8.65
CA LEU A 127 -24.50 12.60 7.58
C LEU A 127 -23.52 11.43 7.69
N THR A 128 -23.01 10.93 6.56
CA THR A 128 -21.79 10.11 6.53
C THR A 128 -20.59 10.98 6.17
N VAL A 129 -19.57 10.97 7.02
CA VAL A 129 -18.25 11.54 6.72
C VAL A 129 -17.42 10.45 6.04
N ASP A 130 -16.90 10.74 4.86
CA ASP A 130 -16.06 9.88 4.03
C ASP A 130 -14.60 10.36 4.01
N GLY A 131 -13.74 9.69 3.22
CA GLY A 131 -12.32 10.04 3.10
C GLY A 131 -11.55 9.91 4.42
N LEU A 132 -11.93 8.93 5.24
CA LEU A 132 -11.25 8.60 6.49
C LEU A 132 -10.26 7.44 6.25
N SER A 133 -9.21 7.40 7.07
CA SER A 133 -8.21 6.33 7.03
C SER A 133 -8.68 5.14 7.87
N PRO A 134 -8.39 3.89 7.46
CA PRO A 134 -8.69 2.69 8.26
C PRO A 134 -8.01 2.69 9.62
N ALA A 135 -8.62 2.03 10.60
CA ALA A 135 -8.12 1.88 11.97
C ALA A 135 -7.68 3.21 12.63
N THR A 136 -8.35 4.31 12.32
CA THR A 136 -7.98 5.65 12.81
C THR A 136 -9.08 6.21 13.70
N ALA A 137 -8.69 6.73 14.86
CA ALA A 137 -9.59 7.39 15.80
C ALA A 137 -9.86 8.84 15.36
N TYR A 138 -11.13 9.19 15.25
CA TYR A 138 -11.59 10.53 14.92
C TYR A 138 -12.48 11.10 16.02
N THR A 139 -12.45 12.43 16.13
CA THR A 139 -13.37 13.19 16.96
C THR A 139 -14.18 14.12 16.08
N PHE A 140 -15.50 14.05 16.18
CA PHE A 140 -16.43 14.87 15.42
C PHE A 140 -17.21 15.81 16.33
N THR A 141 -17.45 17.03 15.85
CA THR A 141 -18.39 17.97 16.46
C THR A 141 -19.26 18.59 15.39
N VAL A 142 -20.46 19.02 15.77
CA VAL A 142 -21.39 19.70 14.87
C VAL A 142 -21.70 21.08 15.44
N LYS A 143 -21.69 22.10 14.59
CA LYS A 143 -22.17 23.44 14.92
C LYS A 143 -23.38 23.76 14.04
N ALA A 144 -24.36 24.45 14.58
CA ALA A 144 -25.44 25.04 13.79
C ALA A 144 -25.05 26.46 13.37
N ARG A 145 -25.49 26.88 12.19
CA ARG A 145 -25.45 28.26 11.74
C ARG A 145 -26.84 28.77 11.40
N ASP A 146 -27.14 30.00 11.77
CA ASP A 146 -28.39 30.68 11.40
C ASP A 146 -28.29 31.34 10.01
N THR A 147 -29.35 32.04 9.61
CA THR A 147 -29.40 32.80 8.37
C THR A 147 -28.57 34.10 8.39
N ALA A 148 -28.12 34.55 9.56
CA ALA A 148 -27.22 35.69 9.75
C ALA A 148 -25.73 35.30 9.85
N ASP A 149 -25.43 34.02 9.64
CA ASP A 149 -24.11 33.39 9.70
C ASP A 149 -23.49 33.35 11.12
N ASN A 150 -24.30 33.50 12.18
CA ASN A 150 -23.79 33.22 13.53
C ASN A 150 -23.70 31.72 13.78
N SER A 151 -22.59 31.30 14.38
CA SER A 151 -22.35 29.91 14.74
C SER A 151 -22.72 29.63 16.20
N SER A 152 -23.39 28.51 16.44
CA SER A 152 -23.58 27.96 17.78
C SER A 152 -22.25 27.56 18.42
N ALA A 153 -22.28 27.32 19.73
CA ALA A 153 -21.28 26.48 20.38
C ALA A 153 -21.25 25.07 19.73
N PRO A 154 -20.11 24.36 19.75
CA PRO A 154 -20.05 22.98 19.25
C PRO A 154 -20.92 22.05 20.09
N SER A 155 -21.48 21.04 19.44
CA SER A 155 -22.10 19.89 20.11
C SER A 155 -21.11 19.18 21.04
N ALA A 156 -21.61 18.27 21.88
CA ALA A 156 -20.74 17.28 22.51
C ALA A 156 -19.93 16.52 21.44
N ALA A 157 -18.71 16.11 21.78
CA ALA A 157 -17.82 15.42 20.85
C ALA A 157 -18.23 13.95 20.67
N VAL A 158 -18.30 13.49 19.42
CA VAL A 158 -18.47 12.08 19.07
C VAL A 158 -17.11 11.50 18.73
N LYS A 159 -16.64 10.52 19.51
CA LYS A 159 -15.42 9.77 19.22
C LYS A 159 -15.79 8.47 18.50
N ALA A 160 -15.15 8.20 17.38
CA ALA A 160 -15.32 6.97 16.63
C ALA A 160 -13.99 6.55 16.00
N THR A 161 -13.71 5.25 16.00
CA THR A 161 -12.56 4.66 15.30
C THR A 161 -13.08 3.90 14.10
N THR A 162 -12.63 4.23 12.90
CA THR A 162 -12.95 3.49 11.68
C THR A 162 -12.54 2.02 11.81
N ASP A 163 -13.19 1.16 11.03
CA ASP A 163 -12.77 -0.24 10.98
C ASP A 163 -11.40 -0.37 10.30
N ASP A 164 -10.74 -1.50 10.46
CA ASP A 164 -9.56 -1.82 9.67
C ASP A 164 -9.96 -2.42 8.31
N VAL A 165 -8.96 -2.71 7.48
CA VAL A 165 -9.16 -3.24 6.12
C VAL A 165 -9.45 -4.74 6.07
N ALA A 166 -9.22 -5.48 7.15
CA ALA A 166 -9.53 -6.93 7.22
C ALA A 166 -11.03 -7.16 7.48
N GLY A 167 -11.67 -6.21 8.16
CA GLY A 167 -13.05 -6.30 8.60
C GLY A 167 -13.17 -6.83 10.03
N GLU A 168 -14.38 -6.68 10.59
CA GLU A 168 -14.62 -6.95 12.01
C GLU A 168 -14.25 -8.37 12.42
N GLY A 169 -13.34 -8.48 13.40
CA GLY A 169 -12.91 -9.75 13.99
C GLY A 169 -12.02 -10.62 13.09
N LYS A 170 -11.51 -10.10 11.98
CA LYS A 170 -10.68 -10.83 11.01
C LYS A 170 -9.24 -10.36 11.01
N GLN A 171 -8.36 -11.16 10.42
CA GLN A 171 -6.96 -10.84 10.21
C GLN A 171 -6.67 -10.83 8.71
N LEU A 172 -5.96 -9.80 8.26
CA LEU A 172 -5.63 -9.61 6.84
C LEU A 172 -4.58 -10.63 6.39
N LYS A 173 -4.81 -11.23 5.22
CA LYS A 173 -3.85 -12.13 4.56
C LYS A 173 -3.43 -11.56 3.21
N VAL A 174 -2.14 -11.23 3.08
CA VAL A 174 -1.57 -10.60 1.89
C VAL A 174 -0.51 -11.53 1.27
N GLY A 175 -0.52 -11.70 -0.05
CA GLY A 175 0.45 -12.56 -0.75
C GLY A 175 1.14 -11.85 -1.90
N TYR A 176 2.48 -11.91 -1.95
CA TYR A 176 3.24 -11.39 -3.07
C TYR A 176 3.31 -12.42 -4.21
N PHE A 177 2.75 -12.05 -5.36
CA PHE A 177 2.87 -12.78 -6.61
C PHE A 177 3.91 -12.10 -7.50
N VAL A 178 4.96 -12.82 -7.87
CA VAL A 178 6.02 -12.25 -8.71
C VAL A 178 5.76 -12.39 -10.21
N GLN A 179 5.93 -11.28 -10.93
CA GLN A 179 5.77 -11.09 -12.37
C GLN A 179 6.53 -12.17 -13.15
N TRP A 180 7.79 -12.42 -12.79
CA TRP A 180 8.67 -13.38 -13.45
C TRP A 180 8.40 -14.85 -13.06
N GLY A 181 7.48 -15.11 -12.12
CA GLY A 181 7.14 -16.45 -11.64
C GLY A 181 6.67 -17.41 -12.74
N ILE A 182 6.15 -16.87 -13.83
CA ILE A 182 5.62 -17.65 -14.96
C ILE A 182 6.70 -18.33 -15.82
N TYR A 183 7.97 -17.95 -15.66
CA TYR A 183 9.10 -18.51 -16.41
C TYR A 183 9.71 -19.69 -15.68
N GLY A 184 10.94 -19.57 -15.15
CA GLY A 184 11.67 -20.71 -14.56
C GLY A 184 10.91 -21.40 -13.42
N ARG A 185 10.14 -20.64 -12.63
CA ARG A 185 9.33 -21.18 -11.53
C ARG A 185 8.09 -21.93 -12.01
N GLN A 186 7.61 -21.67 -13.25
CA GLN A 186 6.37 -22.21 -13.80
C GLN A 186 5.16 -22.00 -12.86
N TYR A 187 5.13 -20.86 -12.15
CA TYR A 187 4.07 -20.47 -11.23
C TYR A 187 3.23 -19.37 -11.86
N PHE A 188 2.00 -19.72 -12.25
CA PHE A 188 1.04 -18.84 -12.91
C PHE A 188 0.01 -18.32 -11.90
N VAL A 189 -0.70 -17.25 -12.22
CA VAL A 189 -1.82 -16.75 -11.37
C VAL A 189 -2.86 -17.84 -11.09
N LYS A 190 -3.04 -18.79 -12.02
CA LYS A 190 -3.84 -20.00 -11.82
C LYS A 190 -3.41 -20.83 -10.60
N ASN A 191 -2.13 -20.84 -10.26
CA ASN A 191 -1.63 -21.62 -9.13
C ASN A 191 -2.16 -21.10 -7.79
N LEU A 192 -2.47 -19.80 -7.66
CA LEU A 192 -3.18 -19.25 -6.50
C LEU A 192 -4.57 -19.88 -6.34
N ASP A 193 -5.27 -20.13 -7.45
CA ASP A 193 -6.57 -20.80 -7.46
C ASP A 193 -6.45 -22.29 -7.16
N THR A 194 -5.55 -23.00 -7.85
CA THR A 194 -5.46 -24.46 -7.74
C THR A 194 -4.86 -24.94 -6.42
N SER A 195 -4.03 -24.12 -5.76
CA SER A 195 -3.53 -24.42 -4.41
C SER A 195 -4.56 -24.12 -3.32
N GLY A 196 -5.63 -23.39 -3.64
CA GLY A 196 -6.62 -22.89 -2.67
C GLY A 196 -6.27 -21.55 -2.03
N ALA A 197 -5.06 -21.02 -2.25
CA ALA A 197 -4.59 -19.77 -1.64
C ALA A 197 -5.49 -18.57 -1.97
N ALA A 198 -6.00 -18.46 -3.21
CA ALA A 198 -6.84 -17.34 -3.63
C ALA A 198 -8.18 -17.22 -2.87
N LYS A 199 -8.64 -18.30 -2.23
CA LYS A 199 -9.82 -18.27 -1.36
C LYS A 199 -9.51 -17.70 0.03
N GLN A 200 -8.25 -17.81 0.45
CA GLN A 200 -7.78 -17.47 1.79
C GLN A 200 -7.18 -16.06 1.86
N LEU A 201 -6.60 -15.60 0.75
CA LEU A 201 -6.03 -14.27 0.62
C LEU A 201 -7.11 -13.19 0.55
N ASP A 202 -6.81 -12.04 1.16
CA ASP A 202 -7.59 -10.82 1.02
C ASP A 202 -6.96 -9.89 -0.03
N VAL A 203 -5.63 -9.87 -0.11
CA VAL A 203 -4.86 -9.02 -1.02
C VAL A 203 -3.76 -9.80 -1.73
N VAL A 204 -3.61 -9.59 -3.04
CA VAL A 204 -2.44 -10.00 -3.82
C VAL A 204 -1.62 -8.76 -4.17
N ASN A 205 -0.38 -8.71 -3.69
CA ASN A 205 0.60 -7.73 -4.15
C ASN A 205 1.26 -8.29 -5.43
N TYR A 206 1.10 -7.59 -6.55
CA TYR A 206 1.74 -7.92 -7.82
C TYR A 206 3.12 -7.28 -7.88
N ALA A 207 4.16 -8.10 -7.78
CA ALA A 207 5.55 -7.70 -7.62
C ALA A 207 6.37 -8.01 -8.88
N PHE A 208 7.17 -7.11 -9.44
CA PHE A 208 7.27 -5.69 -9.12
C PHE A 208 7.18 -4.89 -10.41
N GLU A 209 6.73 -3.64 -10.26
CA GLU A 209 6.85 -2.63 -11.30
C GLU A 209 7.93 -1.62 -10.92
N ASN A 210 8.61 -1.10 -11.95
CA ASN A 210 9.79 -0.25 -11.80
C ASN A 210 9.48 1.23 -12.06
N LEU A 211 10.46 2.07 -11.81
CA LEU A 211 10.50 3.47 -12.20
C LEU A 211 11.39 3.63 -13.43
N ASP A 212 10.95 4.44 -14.39
CA ASP A 212 11.74 4.75 -15.57
C ASP A 212 12.94 5.65 -15.18
N PRO A 213 14.17 5.27 -15.51
CA PRO A 213 15.39 5.92 -15.00
C PRO A 213 15.62 7.33 -15.55
N THR A 214 14.90 7.73 -16.60
CA THR A 214 15.08 9.04 -17.24
C THR A 214 13.95 9.99 -16.88
N SER A 215 12.72 9.51 -16.96
CA SER A 215 11.52 10.30 -16.74
C SER A 215 11.10 10.34 -15.28
N LEU A 216 11.56 9.42 -14.43
CA LEU A 216 11.14 9.25 -13.04
C LEU A 216 9.61 9.08 -12.93
N THR A 217 9.06 8.28 -13.85
CA THR A 217 7.64 7.91 -13.89
C THR A 217 7.50 6.40 -13.73
N CYS A 218 6.30 5.90 -13.42
CA CYS A 218 6.06 4.46 -13.40
C CYS A 218 6.38 3.85 -14.77
N GLN A 219 7.25 2.84 -14.78
CA GLN A 219 7.69 2.15 -15.99
C GLN A 219 6.68 1.10 -16.40
N ALA A 220 6.37 1.03 -17.70
CA ALA A 220 5.57 -0.04 -18.29
C ALA A 220 5.88 -0.15 -19.79
N GLY A 221 5.54 -1.28 -20.41
CA GLY A 221 5.76 -1.48 -21.85
C GLY A 221 7.21 -1.67 -22.27
N VAL A 222 8.04 -2.13 -21.34
CA VAL A 222 9.42 -2.54 -21.60
C VAL A 222 9.57 -4.02 -21.27
N THR A 223 10.47 -4.70 -21.99
CA THR A 223 10.96 -6.02 -21.57
C THR A 223 12.47 -5.96 -21.55
N LYS A 224 13.02 -5.91 -20.34
CA LYS A 224 14.45 -5.89 -20.05
C LYS A 224 14.65 -6.61 -18.72
N GLY A 225 15.35 -7.75 -18.75
CA GLY A 225 15.71 -8.48 -17.54
C GLY A 225 16.79 -7.77 -16.73
N THR A 226 16.89 -8.15 -15.46
CA THR A 226 18.00 -7.74 -14.59
C THR A 226 19.33 -8.33 -15.07
N SER A 227 20.44 -7.74 -14.65
CA SER A 227 21.75 -8.36 -14.86
C SER A 227 21.93 -9.58 -13.94
N GLY A 228 22.84 -10.49 -14.29
CA GLY A 228 23.07 -11.71 -13.49
C GLY A 228 24.02 -11.52 -12.31
N ASN A 229 24.51 -10.29 -12.08
CA ASN A 229 25.44 -9.99 -10.99
C ASN A 229 24.68 -9.24 -9.88
N PRO A 230 24.45 -9.85 -8.71
CA PRO A 230 23.67 -9.26 -7.62
C PRO A 230 24.31 -8.02 -6.96
N GLN A 231 25.55 -7.67 -7.36
CA GLN A 231 26.26 -6.47 -6.90
C GLN A 231 26.40 -5.41 -7.99
N ASP A 232 25.77 -5.61 -9.15
CA ASP A 232 25.80 -4.63 -10.23
C ASP A 232 24.99 -3.39 -9.82
N PRO A 233 25.60 -2.20 -9.68
CA PRO A 233 24.87 -0.98 -9.31
C PRO A 233 23.73 -0.60 -10.26
N ASP A 234 23.68 -1.20 -11.46
CA ASP A 234 22.67 -1.00 -12.48
C ASP A 234 21.80 -2.24 -12.75
N GLU A 235 21.82 -3.27 -11.87
CA GLU A 235 21.11 -4.54 -12.06
C GLU A 235 19.66 -4.34 -12.51
N GLY A 236 18.89 -3.48 -11.81
CA GLY A 236 17.50 -3.18 -12.11
C GLY A 236 17.25 -1.91 -12.92
N THR A 237 18.29 -1.18 -13.37
CA THR A 237 18.12 0.12 -14.05
C THR A 237 17.30 -0.03 -15.33
N GLY A 238 16.06 0.46 -15.33
CA GLY A 238 15.13 0.41 -16.47
C GLY A 238 14.66 -1.01 -16.84
N ALA A 239 14.82 -1.98 -15.94
CA ALA A 239 14.30 -3.33 -16.08
C ALA A 239 12.78 -3.38 -15.89
N GLY A 240 12.12 -4.35 -16.50
CA GLY A 240 10.68 -4.59 -16.43
C GLY A 240 10.25 -5.65 -17.43
N ASP A 241 9.03 -6.18 -17.32
CA ASP A 241 8.57 -7.26 -18.20
C ASP A 241 7.10 -7.16 -18.63
N ALA A 242 6.86 -6.27 -19.61
CA ALA A 242 5.57 -6.11 -20.27
C ALA A 242 5.07 -7.38 -20.99
N ASP A 243 5.97 -8.32 -21.32
CA ASP A 243 5.56 -9.61 -21.88
C ASP A 243 4.85 -10.44 -20.80
N ALA A 244 5.44 -10.58 -19.63
CA ALA A 244 4.79 -11.22 -18.49
C ALA A 244 3.51 -10.50 -18.06
N ASP A 245 3.54 -9.16 -18.00
CA ASP A 245 2.41 -8.37 -17.52
C ASP A 245 1.18 -8.54 -18.40
N TYR A 246 1.28 -8.20 -19.69
CA TYR A 246 0.09 -8.05 -20.52
C TYR A 246 0.23 -8.47 -21.98
N ALA A 247 1.40 -8.92 -22.44
CA ALA A 247 1.58 -9.25 -23.85
C ALA A 247 1.75 -10.75 -24.15
N ARG A 248 2.18 -11.58 -23.20
CA ARG A 248 2.33 -13.03 -23.40
C ARG A 248 0.98 -13.75 -23.27
N PRO A 249 0.44 -14.40 -24.32
CA PRO A 249 -0.79 -15.18 -24.20
C PRO A 249 -0.59 -16.40 -23.30
N MET A 250 -1.53 -16.62 -22.37
CA MET A 250 -1.59 -17.84 -21.57
C MET A 250 -2.38 -18.94 -22.29
N SER A 251 -1.88 -20.17 -22.25
CA SER A 251 -2.64 -21.34 -22.71
C SER A 251 -3.81 -21.66 -21.77
N ALA A 252 -4.77 -22.46 -22.23
CA ALA A 252 -5.88 -22.96 -21.40
C ALA A 252 -5.38 -23.66 -20.11
N ALA A 253 -4.24 -24.35 -20.18
CA ALA A 253 -3.64 -24.98 -19.02
C ALA A 253 -3.10 -23.97 -17.99
N GLN A 254 -2.63 -22.81 -18.44
CA GLN A 254 -2.08 -21.73 -17.60
C GLN A 254 -3.15 -20.74 -17.11
N SER A 255 -4.30 -20.67 -17.78
CA SER A 255 -5.35 -19.70 -17.47
C SER A 255 -6.23 -20.11 -16.29
N VAL A 256 -6.59 -19.12 -15.46
CA VAL A 256 -7.41 -19.28 -14.24
C VAL A 256 -8.79 -19.88 -14.54
N ASP A 257 -9.41 -19.46 -15.64
CA ASP A 257 -10.73 -19.93 -16.08
C ASP A 257 -10.66 -21.16 -16.99
N GLY A 258 -9.46 -21.69 -17.25
CA GLY A 258 -9.25 -22.80 -18.18
C GLY A 258 -9.40 -22.42 -19.66
N VAL A 259 -9.51 -21.13 -19.98
CA VAL A 259 -9.67 -20.64 -21.36
C VAL A 259 -8.41 -19.90 -21.78
N ALA A 260 -7.79 -20.35 -22.88
CA ALA A 260 -6.61 -19.69 -23.42
C ALA A 260 -6.87 -18.22 -23.76
N ASP A 261 -5.88 -17.37 -23.56
CA ASP A 261 -5.96 -15.99 -24.00
C ASP A 261 -6.03 -15.93 -25.54
N ASP A 262 -6.77 -14.96 -26.07
CA ASP A 262 -6.66 -14.60 -27.47
C ASP A 262 -5.28 -13.98 -27.72
N GLY A 263 -4.46 -14.61 -28.56
CA GLY A 263 -3.12 -14.13 -28.93
C GLY A 263 -3.09 -12.73 -29.54
N TRP A 264 -4.23 -12.23 -30.03
CA TRP A 264 -4.38 -10.88 -30.58
C TRP A 264 -5.10 -9.91 -29.62
N GLY A 265 -5.55 -10.40 -28.47
CA GLY A 265 -6.28 -9.63 -27.48
C GLY A 265 -5.42 -8.51 -26.88
N LYS A 266 -6.04 -7.36 -26.57
CA LYS A 266 -5.32 -6.21 -26.01
C LYS A 266 -4.80 -6.42 -24.59
N LEU A 267 -5.36 -7.37 -23.86
CA LEU A 267 -4.93 -7.76 -22.52
C LEU A 267 -4.69 -9.28 -22.49
N ARG A 268 -3.48 -9.68 -22.12
CA ARG A 268 -3.02 -11.07 -21.97
C ARG A 268 -2.20 -11.17 -20.68
N GLY A 269 -1.34 -12.18 -20.55
CA GLY A 269 -0.35 -12.25 -19.48
C GLY A 269 -0.95 -12.33 -18.07
N ASN A 270 -0.14 -11.99 -17.09
CA ASN A 270 -0.50 -11.99 -15.68
C ASN A 270 -1.69 -11.07 -15.40
N LEU A 271 -1.74 -9.88 -15.99
CA LEU A 271 -2.82 -8.92 -15.76
C LEU A 271 -4.18 -9.47 -16.24
N ASN A 272 -4.25 -10.14 -17.40
CA ASN A 272 -5.49 -10.80 -17.81
C ASN A 272 -5.88 -11.91 -16.82
N GLN A 273 -4.91 -12.67 -16.32
CA GLN A 273 -5.20 -13.74 -15.36
C GLN A 273 -5.63 -13.19 -13.99
N LEU A 274 -5.08 -12.07 -13.51
CA LEU A 274 -5.53 -11.40 -12.30
C LEU A 274 -6.96 -10.88 -12.45
N LYS A 275 -7.31 -10.34 -13.62
CA LYS A 275 -8.70 -9.97 -13.93
C LYS A 275 -9.64 -11.18 -13.84
N LYS A 276 -9.25 -12.32 -14.40
CA LYS A 276 -9.99 -13.59 -14.31
C LYS A 276 -10.06 -14.10 -12.87
N LEU A 277 -9.00 -13.96 -12.09
CA LEU A 277 -8.95 -14.35 -10.68
C LEU A 277 -9.92 -13.52 -9.84
N LYS A 278 -9.94 -12.20 -9.99
CA LYS A 278 -10.91 -11.32 -9.30
C LYS A 278 -12.35 -11.63 -9.68
N ALA A 279 -12.61 -11.99 -10.94
CA ALA A 279 -13.94 -12.42 -11.35
C ALA A 279 -14.39 -13.72 -10.64
N LYS A 280 -13.44 -14.62 -10.34
CA LYS A 280 -13.68 -15.86 -9.58
C LYS A 280 -13.75 -15.61 -8.06
N TYR A 281 -12.99 -14.65 -7.55
CA TYR A 281 -12.86 -14.30 -6.14
C TYR A 281 -13.12 -12.78 -5.93
N PRO A 282 -14.38 -12.33 -5.91
CA PRO A 282 -14.70 -10.89 -5.88
C PRO A 282 -14.28 -10.14 -4.60
N HIS A 283 -13.93 -10.86 -3.54
CA HIS A 283 -13.39 -10.27 -2.30
C HIS A 283 -11.92 -9.88 -2.45
N LEU A 284 -11.18 -10.56 -3.33
CA LEU A 284 -9.74 -10.40 -3.48
C LEU A 284 -9.41 -9.02 -4.06
N LYS A 285 -8.55 -8.30 -3.36
CA LYS A 285 -7.94 -7.07 -3.86
C LYS A 285 -6.61 -7.38 -4.53
N VAL A 286 -6.26 -6.64 -5.57
CA VAL A 286 -4.96 -6.74 -6.23
C VAL A 286 -4.29 -5.38 -6.17
N VAL A 287 -3.08 -5.32 -5.63
CA VAL A 287 -2.32 -4.09 -5.42
C VAL A 287 -1.03 -4.19 -6.23
N VAL A 288 -0.69 -3.15 -6.99
CA VAL A 288 0.59 -3.12 -7.72
C VAL A 288 1.69 -2.74 -6.75
N SER A 289 2.78 -3.51 -6.66
CA SER A 289 3.92 -3.19 -5.81
C SER A 289 5.03 -2.57 -6.63
N LEU A 290 5.42 -1.35 -6.26
CA LEU A 290 6.45 -0.57 -6.93
C LEU A 290 7.76 -0.73 -6.16
N GLY A 291 8.82 -1.17 -6.82
CA GLY A 291 10.14 -1.31 -6.23
C GLY A 291 10.55 -2.74 -5.90
N GLY A 292 10.87 -2.99 -4.63
CA GLY A 292 11.64 -4.14 -4.17
C GLY A 292 13.14 -3.90 -4.33
N TRP A 293 13.92 -4.89 -3.89
CA TRP A 293 15.39 -4.84 -3.81
C TRP A 293 16.07 -4.17 -5.02
N THR A 294 15.82 -4.67 -6.24
CA THR A 294 16.54 -4.20 -7.45
C THR A 294 15.90 -2.98 -8.13
N TYR A 295 14.63 -2.65 -7.86
CA TYR A 295 13.91 -1.57 -8.57
C TYR A 295 13.75 -0.30 -7.72
N SER A 296 14.34 -0.28 -6.53
CA SER A 296 14.27 0.87 -5.61
C SER A 296 15.17 2.05 -5.96
N LYS A 297 16.05 1.90 -6.96
CA LYS A 297 17.16 2.83 -7.25
C LYS A 297 16.77 4.30 -7.36
N PHE A 298 15.65 4.60 -8.02
CA PHE A 298 15.27 5.97 -8.40
C PHE A 298 14.16 6.59 -7.54
N PHE A 299 13.77 5.94 -6.43
CA PHE A 299 12.75 6.53 -5.55
C PHE A 299 13.20 7.84 -4.91
N SER A 300 14.45 7.93 -4.44
CA SER A 300 14.98 9.17 -3.85
C SER A 300 14.87 10.35 -4.83
N ASP A 301 15.17 10.11 -6.12
CA ASP A 301 15.05 11.13 -7.16
C ASP A 301 13.59 11.50 -7.45
N ALA A 302 12.72 10.50 -7.60
CA ALA A 302 11.30 10.71 -7.86
C ALA A 302 10.57 11.40 -6.68
N ALA A 303 11.06 11.20 -5.46
CA ALA A 303 10.51 11.77 -4.24
C ALA A 303 11.03 13.18 -3.92
N ALA A 304 12.11 13.62 -4.58
CA ALA A 304 12.93 14.75 -4.15
C ALA A 304 12.21 16.10 -4.06
N THR A 305 11.28 16.38 -4.98
CA THR A 305 10.57 17.67 -5.05
C THR A 305 9.06 17.50 -5.18
N PRO A 306 8.24 18.51 -4.81
CA PRO A 306 6.80 18.44 -5.03
C PRO A 306 6.41 18.14 -6.49
N GLU A 307 7.12 18.73 -7.46
CA GLU A 307 6.85 18.57 -8.89
C GLU A 307 7.19 17.17 -9.39
N SER A 308 8.34 16.62 -8.96
CA SER A 308 8.76 15.25 -9.30
C SER A 308 7.83 14.22 -8.67
N ARG A 309 7.47 14.39 -7.38
CA ARG A 309 6.48 13.53 -6.70
C ARG A 309 5.16 13.50 -7.43
N LYS A 310 4.60 14.68 -7.73
CA LYS A 310 3.34 14.78 -8.45
C LYS A 310 3.42 14.07 -9.81
N LYS A 311 4.49 14.30 -10.56
CA LYS A 311 4.71 13.65 -11.87
C LYS A 311 4.78 12.13 -11.75
N PHE A 312 5.53 11.63 -10.78
CA PHE A 312 5.67 10.20 -10.51
C PHE A 312 4.31 9.58 -10.13
N VAL A 313 3.64 10.14 -9.12
CA VAL A 313 2.33 9.66 -8.64
C VAL A 313 1.27 9.66 -9.74
N GLU A 314 1.14 10.76 -10.49
CA GLU A 314 0.15 10.87 -11.57
C GLU A 314 0.41 9.82 -12.66
N SER A 315 1.67 9.54 -12.99
CA SER A 315 2.02 8.51 -13.97
C SER A 315 1.67 7.10 -13.51
N CYS A 316 1.91 6.78 -12.24
CA CYS A 316 1.58 5.47 -11.66
C CYS A 316 0.07 5.24 -11.62
N ILE A 317 -0.69 6.26 -11.24
CA ILE A 317 -2.16 6.20 -11.26
C ILE A 317 -2.68 6.05 -12.70
N ASP A 318 -2.05 6.72 -13.69
CA ASP A 318 -2.46 6.59 -15.09
C ASP A 318 -2.24 5.17 -15.64
N VAL A 319 -1.05 4.62 -15.43
CA VAL A 319 -0.70 3.30 -15.95
C VAL A 319 -1.46 2.20 -15.20
N TRP A 320 -1.38 2.18 -13.86
CA TRP A 320 -1.80 1.02 -13.06
C TRP A 320 -3.23 1.11 -12.57
N ILE A 321 -3.72 2.29 -12.17
CA ILE A 321 -5.09 2.42 -11.65
C ILE A 321 -6.09 2.67 -12.78
N LYS A 322 -5.80 3.62 -13.69
CA LYS A 322 -6.63 3.87 -14.87
C LYS A 322 -6.41 2.81 -15.95
N GLY A 323 -5.32 2.05 -15.88
CA GLY A 323 -5.05 0.94 -16.80
C GLY A 323 -4.60 1.36 -18.19
N ASN A 324 -4.02 2.56 -18.33
CA ASN A 324 -3.53 3.09 -19.59
C ASN A 324 -2.14 2.50 -19.94
N LEU A 325 -2.13 1.22 -20.29
CA LEU A 325 -0.90 0.52 -20.63
C LEU A 325 -0.32 1.02 -21.97
N PRO A 326 1.00 1.27 -22.07
CA PRO A 326 1.66 1.48 -23.35
C PRO A 326 1.41 0.30 -24.30
N VAL A 327 1.45 0.55 -25.61
CA VAL A 327 1.31 -0.54 -26.58
C VAL A 327 2.63 -1.30 -26.68
N TYR A 328 2.60 -2.59 -26.38
CA TYR A 328 3.74 -3.50 -26.45
C TYR A 328 3.31 -4.84 -27.07
N ASN A 329 4.05 -5.32 -28.08
CA ASN A 329 3.74 -6.56 -28.82
C ASN A 329 2.25 -6.69 -29.22
N GLY A 330 1.64 -5.59 -29.65
CA GLY A 330 0.23 -5.52 -30.07
C GLY A 330 -0.81 -5.50 -28.95
N ALA A 331 -0.41 -5.72 -27.69
CA ALA A 331 -1.22 -5.56 -26.48
C ALA A 331 -1.07 -4.15 -25.88
N GLY A 332 -1.90 -3.83 -24.90
CA GLY A 332 -1.97 -2.51 -24.26
C GLY A 332 -2.91 -1.53 -24.97
N GLY A 333 -2.94 -0.31 -24.45
CA GLY A 333 -3.83 0.77 -24.88
C GLY A 333 -4.64 1.37 -23.72
N PRO A 334 -5.34 2.51 -23.96
CA PRO A 334 -6.08 3.21 -22.92
C PRO A 334 -7.13 2.33 -22.23
N GLY A 335 -7.13 2.33 -20.89
CA GLY A 335 -8.10 1.60 -20.06
C GLY A 335 -8.04 0.07 -20.14
N THR A 336 -7.03 -0.50 -20.81
CA THR A 336 -6.95 -1.95 -21.06
C THR A 336 -6.84 -2.76 -19.77
N ALA A 337 -6.15 -2.22 -18.75
CA ALA A 337 -6.00 -2.83 -17.43
C ALA A 337 -6.93 -2.24 -16.35
N ALA A 338 -7.90 -1.39 -16.73
CA ALA A 338 -8.76 -0.73 -15.76
C ALA A 338 -9.54 -1.74 -14.90
N GLY A 339 -9.59 -1.49 -13.59
CA GLY A 339 -10.30 -2.34 -12.61
C GLY A 339 -9.55 -3.58 -12.14
N ILE A 340 -8.33 -3.82 -12.64
CA ILE A 340 -7.46 -4.89 -12.12
C ILE A 340 -6.92 -4.48 -10.76
N PHE A 341 -6.27 -3.32 -10.67
CA PHE A 341 -5.63 -2.84 -9.45
C PHE A 341 -6.58 -2.02 -8.55
N ASP A 342 -6.55 -2.37 -7.27
CA ASP A 342 -7.30 -1.78 -6.18
C ASP A 342 -6.45 -0.86 -5.30
N GLY A 343 -5.17 -0.68 -5.64
CA GLY A 343 -4.26 0.16 -4.86
C GLY A 343 -2.83 0.14 -5.38
N ILE A 344 -1.96 0.81 -4.64
CA ILE A 344 -0.51 0.88 -4.86
C ILE A 344 0.21 0.50 -3.56
N ASP A 345 1.20 -0.36 -3.66
CA ASP A 345 2.13 -0.72 -2.60
C ASP A 345 3.50 -0.11 -2.91
N ILE A 346 4.12 0.55 -1.93
CA ILE A 346 5.44 1.14 -2.05
C ILE A 346 6.47 0.25 -1.36
N ASP A 347 7.34 -0.35 -2.15
CA ASP A 347 8.43 -1.20 -1.69
C ASP A 347 9.76 -0.49 -1.97
N TRP A 348 10.05 0.59 -1.23
CA TRP A 348 11.29 1.34 -1.35
C TRP A 348 12.33 0.83 -0.35
N GLU A 349 13.35 0.15 -0.87
CA GLU A 349 14.46 -0.42 -0.12
C GLU A 349 15.80 0.32 -0.39
N TRP A 350 16.26 1.28 0.43
CA TRP A 350 15.59 1.85 1.59
C TRP A 350 15.72 3.39 1.57
N PRO A 351 14.69 4.14 1.99
CA PRO A 351 14.81 5.58 2.15
C PRO A 351 15.90 5.91 3.18
N GLY A 352 16.79 6.85 2.84
CA GLY A 352 17.78 7.41 3.78
C GLY A 352 18.92 6.48 4.20
N SER A 353 18.97 5.25 3.69
CA SER A 353 19.98 4.24 4.02
C SER A 353 20.30 3.36 2.82
N GLU A 354 21.38 2.59 2.91
CA GLU A 354 21.77 1.65 1.87
C GLU A 354 20.76 0.51 1.71
N GLY A 355 20.52 0.14 0.45
CA GLY A 355 19.81 -1.08 0.04
C GLY A 355 20.65 -1.82 -0.98
N HIS A 356 20.04 -2.27 -2.08
CA HIS A 356 20.77 -2.83 -3.21
C HIS A 356 21.85 -1.84 -3.71
N PRO A 357 23.05 -2.33 -4.10
CA PRO A 357 24.11 -1.50 -4.64
C PRO A 357 23.63 -0.54 -5.74
N GLY A 358 24.09 0.71 -5.68
CA GLY A 358 23.71 1.73 -6.66
C GLY A 358 22.37 2.41 -6.42
N ASN A 359 21.57 1.99 -5.42
CA ASN A 359 20.38 2.73 -5.04
C ASN A 359 20.75 4.16 -4.62
N HIS A 360 19.97 5.14 -5.07
CA HIS A 360 20.11 6.51 -4.62
C HIS A 360 19.35 6.68 -3.29
N TYR A 361 19.99 7.31 -2.32
CA TYR A 361 19.41 7.63 -1.03
C TYR A 361 20.07 8.86 -0.40
N GLY A 362 19.37 9.50 0.54
CA GLY A 362 19.90 10.62 1.32
C GLY A 362 19.03 10.97 2.52
N ALA A 363 19.58 11.76 3.46
CA ALA A 363 18.91 12.08 4.72
C ALA A 363 17.52 12.76 4.55
N GLN A 364 17.28 13.41 3.41
CA GLN A 364 15.99 14.01 3.06
C GLN A 364 14.88 12.99 2.77
N ASP A 365 15.24 11.72 2.54
CA ASP A 365 14.29 10.69 2.10
C ASP A 365 13.20 10.43 3.14
N LYS A 366 13.47 10.61 4.44
CA LYS A 366 12.45 10.49 5.49
C LYS A 366 11.27 11.42 5.26
N ASP A 367 11.54 12.70 5.02
CA ASP A 367 10.49 13.69 4.73
C ASP A 367 9.93 13.53 3.31
N ASN A 368 10.77 13.19 2.34
CA ASN A 368 10.35 13.02 0.95
C ASN A 368 9.43 11.81 0.76
N LEU A 369 9.71 10.67 1.41
CA LEU A 369 8.82 9.52 1.43
C LEU A 369 7.48 9.88 2.08
N THR A 370 7.50 10.56 3.24
CA THR A 370 6.29 11.00 3.91
C THR A 370 5.43 11.88 3.00
N ALA A 371 6.06 12.83 2.29
CA ALA A 371 5.38 13.68 1.32
C ALA A 371 4.92 12.92 0.06
N LEU A 372 5.64 11.88 -0.36
CA LEU A 372 5.28 11.03 -1.48
C LEU A 372 4.03 10.20 -1.17
N LEU A 373 3.96 9.59 0.01
CA LEU A 373 2.76 8.86 0.46
C LEU A 373 1.54 9.77 0.55
N ALA A 374 1.71 10.99 1.06
CA ALA A 374 0.63 11.98 1.10
C ALA A 374 0.15 12.41 -0.29
N GLU A 375 1.07 12.56 -1.26
CA GLU A 375 0.73 12.85 -2.65
C GLU A 375 -0.03 11.67 -3.29
N PHE A 376 0.40 10.42 -3.08
CA PHE A 376 -0.34 9.23 -3.51
C PHE A 376 -1.75 9.20 -2.94
N ARG A 377 -1.90 9.33 -1.62
CA ARG A 377 -3.21 9.33 -0.95
C ARG A 377 -4.14 10.40 -1.53
N THR A 378 -3.63 11.63 -1.64
CA THR A 378 -4.36 12.77 -2.22
C THR A 378 -4.86 12.48 -3.63
N ARG A 379 -4.02 11.91 -4.49
CA ARG A 379 -4.38 11.64 -5.90
C ARG A 379 -5.28 10.42 -6.03
N LEU A 380 -5.12 9.40 -5.20
CA LEU A 380 -6.02 8.24 -5.14
C LEU A 380 -7.41 8.65 -4.67
N ASP A 381 -7.52 9.47 -3.61
CA ASP A 381 -8.80 9.99 -3.12
C ASP A 381 -9.51 10.86 -4.17
N ALA A 382 -8.74 11.66 -4.91
CA ALA A 382 -9.27 12.52 -5.98
C ALA A 382 -9.91 11.73 -7.15
N LEU A 383 -9.64 10.43 -7.29
CA LEU A 383 -10.34 9.58 -8.27
C LEU A 383 -11.81 9.38 -7.91
N GLY A 384 -12.17 9.50 -6.63
CA GLY A 384 -13.49 9.13 -6.10
C GLY A 384 -13.81 7.64 -6.26
N GLY A 385 -15.04 7.26 -5.92
CA GLY A 385 -15.48 5.87 -6.00
C GLY A 385 -15.03 5.02 -4.81
N GLU A 386 -14.68 3.76 -5.08
CA GLU A 386 -14.19 2.84 -4.04
C GLU A 386 -12.78 3.26 -3.58
N HIS A 387 -12.55 3.21 -2.26
CA HIS A 387 -11.25 3.49 -1.65
C HIS A 387 -10.16 2.62 -2.27
N LYS A 388 -9.09 3.27 -2.73
CA LYS A 388 -7.89 2.59 -3.21
C LYS A 388 -6.88 2.41 -2.09
N LEU A 389 -6.35 1.21 -1.98
CA LEU A 389 -5.33 0.88 -0.99
C LEU A 389 -4.03 1.63 -1.29
N LEU A 390 -3.40 2.15 -0.24
CA LEU A 390 -2.03 2.62 -0.25
C LEU A 390 -1.27 1.92 0.88
N THR A 391 -0.33 1.05 0.51
CA THR A 391 0.43 0.21 1.44
C THR A 391 1.91 0.38 1.22
N ALA A 392 2.73 -0.17 2.12
CA ALA A 392 4.18 -0.19 1.94
C ALA A 392 4.81 -1.43 2.58
N PHE A 393 5.88 -1.95 1.97
CA PHE A 393 6.81 -2.86 2.64
C PHE A 393 7.79 -2.03 3.47
N THR A 394 7.95 -2.38 4.75
CA THR A 394 8.71 -1.59 5.71
C THR A 394 9.75 -2.43 6.45
N PRO A 395 10.92 -1.87 6.79
CA PRO A 395 12.07 -2.65 7.24
C PRO A 395 11.88 -3.22 8.65
N ALA A 396 12.54 -4.33 8.93
CA ALA A 396 12.67 -4.87 10.29
C ALA A 396 13.71 -4.10 11.13
N ASP A 397 14.67 -3.47 10.45
CA ASP A 397 15.84 -2.85 11.04
C ASP A 397 15.54 -1.46 11.62
N PRO A 398 15.62 -1.24 12.95
CA PRO A 398 15.38 0.05 13.55
C PRO A 398 16.27 1.18 13.03
N ALA A 399 17.49 0.87 12.57
CA ALA A 399 18.37 1.89 11.99
C ALA A 399 17.84 2.39 10.64
N LYS A 400 17.28 1.49 9.81
CA LYS A 400 16.63 1.87 8.54
C LYS A 400 15.32 2.62 8.77
N ILE A 401 14.55 2.23 9.78
CA ILE A 401 13.35 2.97 10.22
C ILE A 401 13.75 4.40 10.60
N GLU A 402 14.75 4.54 11.48
CA GLU A 402 15.23 5.85 11.92
C GLU A 402 15.87 6.66 10.78
N ALA A 403 16.42 6.03 9.75
CA ALA A 403 16.97 6.76 8.61
C ALA A 403 15.88 7.34 7.69
N GLY A 404 14.79 6.60 7.44
CA GLY A 404 13.91 6.89 6.30
C GLY A 404 12.41 6.82 6.53
N TRP A 405 11.92 6.41 7.71
CA TRP A 405 10.49 6.18 7.96
C TRP A 405 9.98 6.99 9.15
N ASP A 406 9.24 8.08 8.88
CA ASP A 406 8.56 8.85 9.92
C ASP A 406 7.26 8.15 10.34
N LEU A 407 7.38 7.16 11.24
CA LEU A 407 6.26 6.33 11.70
C LEU A 407 5.11 7.14 12.31
N THR A 408 5.36 8.37 12.75
CA THR A 408 4.32 9.24 13.31
C THR A 408 3.42 9.89 12.25
N ARG A 409 3.86 9.92 10.99
CA ARG A 409 3.20 10.64 9.89
C ARG A 409 2.82 9.76 8.71
N ILE A 410 3.58 8.71 8.40
CA ILE A 410 3.29 7.88 7.20
C ILE A 410 1.91 7.20 7.28
N PHE A 411 1.44 6.84 8.47
CA PHE A 411 0.15 6.19 8.68
C PHE A 411 -1.05 7.14 8.60
N ASP A 412 -0.83 8.44 8.40
CA ASP A 412 -1.90 9.36 7.97
C ASP A 412 -2.32 9.04 6.52
N SER A 413 -1.38 8.52 5.72
CA SER A 413 -1.59 8.19 4.30
C SER A 413 -1.75 6.70 4.05
N LEU A 414 -0.99 5.87 4.76
CA LEU A 414 -1.03 4.40 4.61
C LEU A 414 -2.27 3.79 5.25
N ASP A 415 -2.86 2.83 4.54
CA ASP A 415 -3.88 1.94 5.08
C ASP A 415 -3.26 0.96 6.07
N TYR A 416 -2.14 0.34 5.68
CA TYR A 416 -1.32 -0.53 6.52
C TYR A 416 0.11 -0.70 5.97
N ALA A 417 1.00 -1.27 6.79
CA ALA A 417 2.36 -1.64 6.42
C ALA A 417 2.54 -3.17 6.44
N ASN A 418 3.31 -3.68 5.48
CA ASN A 418 3.85 -5.03 5.43
C ASN A 418 5.23 -5.01 6.10
N VAL A 419 5.29 -5.31 7.40
CA VAL A 419 6.53 -5.21 8.18
C VAL A 419 7.37 -6.47 7.97
N GLN A 420 8.57 -6.30 7.44
CA GLN A 420 9.53 -7.37 7.19
C GLN A 420 9.67 -8.28 8.43
N GLY A 421 9.36 -9.57 8.25
CA GLY A 421 9.42 -10.59 9.30
C GLY A 421 10.44 -11.70 8.98
N TYR A 422 11.39 -11.39 8.09
CA TYR A 422 12.33 -12.33 7.52
C TYR A 422 13.60 -11.60 7.08
N ASP A 423 14.58 -12.37 6.59
CA ASP A 423 15.90 -11.89 6.17
C ASP A 423 16.74 -11.29 7.30
N PHE A 424 16.55 -11.83 8.50
CA PHE A 424 17.34 -11.45 9.69
C PHE A 424 18.79 -11.92 9.61
N HIS A 425 18.98 -13.15 9.10
CA HIS A 425 20.27 -13.74 8.76
C HIS A 425 20.17 -14.47 7.43
N GLY A 426 21.27 -14.53 6.67
CA GLY A 426 21.25 -15.14 5.35
C GLY A 426 22.58 -15.17 4.63
N SER A 427 22.79 -16.19 3.78
CA SER A 427 23.90 -16.15 2.84
C SER A 427 23.47 -15.52 1.51
N GLY A 428 24.14 -14.43 1.12
CA GLY A 428 23.95 -13.82 -0.21
C GLY A 428 24.37 -14.77 -1.34
N SER A 429 23.74 -14.68 -2.52
CA SER A 429 24.00 -15.62 -3.62
C SER A 429 25.42 -15.58 -4.19
N ASP A 430 26.12 -14.47 -3.95
CA ASP A 430 27.53 -14.22 -4.24
C ASP A 430 28.45 -14.37 -3.01
N ASN A 431 27.92 -14.83 -1.88
CA ASN A 431 28.58 -14.89 -0.57
C ASN A 431 28.97 -13.52 0.03
N SER A 432 28.35 -12.42 -0.40
CA SER A 432 28.62 -11.09 0.15
C SER A 432 28.01 -10.85 1.54
N TRP A 433 26.95 -11.59 1.88
CA TRP A 433 26.23 -11.49 3.15
C TRP A 433 26.38 -12.81 3.92
N GLU A 434 26.89 -12.72 5.15
CA GLU A 434 27.04 -13.79 6.16
C GLU A 434 27.33 -15.23 5.65
N PRO A 435 28.33 -15.45 4.76
CA PRO A 435 28.55 -16.77 4.17
C PRO A 435 29.15 -17.80 5.13
N ASN A 436 29.76 -17.36 6.22
CA ASN A 436 30.65 -18.18 7.03
C ASN A 436 30.00 -18.73 8.31
N ARG A 437 28.72 -18.39 8.56
CA ARG A 437 27.99 -18.85 9.74
C ARG A 437 26.49 -18.87 9.50
N THR A 438 25.84 -19.95 9.93
CA THR A 438 24.38 -20.11 9.86
C THR A 438 23.67 -19.17 10.83
N GLY A 439 22.43 -18.78 10.51
CA GLY A 439 21.58 -18.05 11.44
C GLY A 439 20.11 -18.10 11.07
N HIS A 440 19.25 -17.84 12.07
CA HIS A 440 17.80 -17.85 11.85
C HIS A 440 17.34 -16.68 11.00
N ALA A 441 16.61 -16.98 9.93
CA ALA A 441 16.21 -15.97 8.96
C ALA A 441 14.88 -15.28 9.29
N SER A 442 14.09 -15.81 10.22
CA SER A 442 12.73 -15.31 10.51
C SER A 442 12.22 -15.63 11.92
N ASN A 443 13.10 -15.87 12.89
CA ASN A 443 12.73 -16.16 14.29
C ASN A 443 11.74 -15.12 14.88
N LEU A 444 10.79 -15.59 15.69
CA LEU A 444 9.82 -14.71 16.36
C LEU A 444 10.48 -13.87 17.45
N TYR A 445 11.29 -14.52 18.28
CA TYR A 445 12.04 -13.95 19.38
C TYR A 445 13.53 -14.02 19.10
N THR A 446 14.32 -13.14 19.73
CA THR A 446 15.77 -13.25 19.67
C THR A 446 16.24 -14.54 20.34
N ASP A 447 17.33 -15.10 19.83
CA ASP A 447 17.98 -16.26 20.43
C ASP A 447 19.17 -15.81 21.29
N ALA A 448 19.28 -16.33 22.52
CA ALA A 448 20.39 -16.01 23.41
C ALA A 448 21.74 -16.62 22.97
N GLU A 449 21.70 -17.64 22.11
CA GLU A 449 22.88 -18.28 21.54
C GLU A 449 23.35 -17.62 20.24
N ASP A 450 22.60 -16.66 19.70
CA ASP A 450 22.96 -15.88 18.52
C ASP A 450 24.30 -15.14 18.74
N PRO A 451 25.37 -15.49 18.00
CA PRO A 451 26.69 -14.92 18.18
C PRO A 451 26.92 -13.66 17.33
N TYR A 452 25.95 -13.23 16.53
CA TYR A 452 26.05 -12.00 15.74
C TYR A 452 25.97 -10.75 16.66
N PRO A 453 26.52 -9.60 16.24
CA PRO A 453 26.51 -8.38 17.07
C PRO A 453 25.16 -7.63 17.05
N PHE A 454 24.19 -8.12 16.28
CA PHE A 454 22.83 -7.60 16.19
C PHE A 454 21.86 -8.78 16.22
N HIS A 455 20.67 -8.57 16.79
CA HIS A 455 19.71 -9.63 17.08
C HIS A 455 18.32 -9.23 16.58
N PHE A 456 18.04 -9.52 15.31
CA PHE A 456 16.73 -9.26 14.73
C PHE A 456 15.73 -10.34 15.12
N SER A 457 14.48 -9.94 15.27
CA SER A 457 13.35 -10.83 15.51
C SER A 457 12.06 -10.14 15.05
N VAL A 458 11.02 -10.94 14.76
CA VAL A 458 9.70 -10.40 14.41
C VAL A 458 9.16 -9.51 15.54
N GLU A 459 9.35 -9.92 16.81
CA GLU A 459 8.89 -9.13 17.95
C GLU A 459 9.59 -7.77 18.01
N ASN A 460 10.92 -7.73 17.91
CA ASN A 460 11.67 -6.46 17.98
C ASN A 460 11.31 -5.52 16.83
N ALA A 461 11.15 -6.07 15.62
CA ALA A 461 10.72 -5.31 14.45
C ALA A 461 9.36 -4.65 14.72
N ILE A 462 8.34 -5.43 15.07
CA ILE A 462 6.98 -4.91 15.34
C ILE A 462 6.95 -3.96 16.53
N GLN A 463 7.68 -4.27 17.62
CA GLN A 463 7.70 -3.43 18.81
C GLN A 463 8.19 -2.02 18.51
N THR A 464 9.13 -1.86 17.56
CA THR A 464 9.60 -0.55 17.09
C THR A 464 8.45 0.32 16.55
N TYR A 465 7.49 -0.27 15.83
CA TYR A 465 6.31 0.45 15.33
C TYR A 465 5.30 0.76 16.44
N LEU A 466 5.09 -0.20 17.35
CA LEU A 466 4.16 -0.02 18.47
C LEU A 466 4.64 1.07 19.43
N ASP A 467 5.94 1.12 19.71
CA ASP A 467 6.57 2.14 20.56
C ASP A 467 6.47 3.54 19.94
N ALA A 468 6.46 3.63 18.61
CA ALA A 468 6.18 4.86 17.88
C ALA A 468 4.69 5.28 17.90
N GLY A 469 3.81 4.48 18.51
CA GLY A 469 2.38 4.76 18.65
C GLY A 469 1.53 4.33 17.44
N VAL A 470 2.07 3.50 16.54
CA VAL A 470 1.33 2.98 15.40
C VAL A 470 0.21 2.05 15.90
N ASN A 471 -0.99 2.20 15.34
CA ASN A 471 -2.09 1.29 15.67
C ASN A 471 -1.73 -0.14 15.22
N PRO A 472 -1.79 -1.16 16.09
CA PRO A 472 -1.47 -2.55 15.72
C PRO A 472 -2.33 -3.06 14.55
N ARG A 473 -3.55 -2.54 14.39
CA ARG A 473 -4.45 -2.84 13.27
C ARG A 473 -4.04 -2.17 11.94
N LYS A 474 -2.84 -1.59 11.85
CA LYS A 474 -2.18 -1.15 10.62
C LYS A 474 -0.89 -1.93 10.29
N LEU A 475 -0.58 -2.97 11.06
CA LEU A 475 0.68 -3.71 10.92
C LEU A 475 0.39 -5.17 10.56
N THR A 476 0.91 -5.62 9.42
CA THR A 476 1.01 -7.05 9.10
C THR A 476 2.44 -7.54 9.28
N VAL A 477 2.59 -8.83 9.57
CA VAL A 477 3.89 -9.49 9.79
C VAL A 477 4.27 -10.33 8.58
N GLY A 478 5.54 -10.25 8.15
CA GLY A 478 6.06 -11.04 7.05
C GLY A 478 6.34 -12.50 7.39
N PHE A 479 5.93 -13.41 6.50
CA PHE A 479 6.18 -14.84 6.56
C PHE A 479 6.93 -15.28 5.29
N PRO A 480 8.15 -15.84 5.41
CA PRO A 480 8.90 -16.30 4.26
C PRO A 480 8.40 -17.67 3.80
N PHE A 481 7.91 -17.78 2.56
CA PHE A 481 7.60 -19.06 1.92
C PHE A 481 8.84 -19.65 1.22
N TYR A 482 10.02 -19.38 1.78
CA TYR A 482 11.32 -19.84 1.32
C TYR A 482 12.21 -20.08 2.53
N GLY A 483 13.32 -20.77 2.29
CA GLY A 483 14.41 -20.89 3.25
C GLY A 483 15.65 -20.14 2.81
N ARG A 484 16.42 -19.67 3.79
CA ARG A 484 17.80 -19.21 3.63
C ARG A 484 18.79 -20.29 4.04
N GLY A 485 19.82 -20.52 3.22
CA GLY A 485 20.65 -21.72 3.33
C GLY A 485 22.14 -21.52 3.21
N TRP A 486 22.88 -22.36 3.92
CA TRP A 486 24.33 -22.45 3.95
C TRP A 486 24.81 -23.87 3.64
N GLN A 487 26.04 -24.01 3.13
CA GLN A 487 26.67 -25.30 2.84
C GLN A 487 28.00 -25.48 3.58
N GLY A 488 28.47 -26.73 3.67
CA GLY A 488 29.71 -27.06 4.38
C GLY A 488 29.59 -26.85 5.88
N VAL A 489 28.38 -27.03 6.44
CA VAL A 489 28.06 -26.63 7.81
C VAL A 489 28.59 -27.63 8.83
N THR A 490 29.34 -27.13 9.81
CA THR A 490 29.84 -27.94 10.93
C THR A 490 28.71 -28.27 11.90
N GLU A 491 28.67 -29.49 12.43
CA GLU A 491 27.57 -29.95 13.31
C GLU A 491 27.48 -29.20 14.66
N GLY A 492 28.62 -28.93 15.29
CA GLY A 492 28.69 -28.20 16.56
C GLY A 492 28.02 -28.84 17.79
N GLY A 493 27.40 -30.02 17.64
CA GLY A 493 26.57 -30.64 18.68
C GLY A 493 25.13 -30.09 18.77
N VAL A 494 24.79 -29.10 17.93
CA VAL A 494 23.50 -28.40 17.87
C VAL A 494 22.90 -28.46 16.46
N ALA A 495 23.18 -29.55 15.73
CA ALA A 495 22.68 -29.75 14.36
C ALA A 495 22.97 -28.58 13.40
N GLY A 496 24.12 -27.92 13.55
CA GLY A 496 24.56 -26.83 12.69
C GLY A 496 23.99 -25.45 13.02
N GLU A 497 23.17 -25.31 14.05
CA GLU A 497 22.63 -24.02 14.50
C GLU A 497 23.73 -23.08 15.02
N TRP A 498 23.76 -21.83 14.52
CA TRP A 498 24.81 -20.83 14.80
C TRP A 498 26.26 -21.26 14.49
N GLN A 499 26.46 -22.34 13.73
CA GLN A 499 27.77 -22.93 13.48
C GLN A 499 28.45 -22.38 12.22
N ALA A 500 29.74 -22.72 12.07
CA ALA A 500 30.52 -22.34 10.90
C ALA A 500 29.98 -22.97 9.61
N ALA A 501 29.99 -22.17 8.54
CA ALA A 501 29.58 -22.53 7.20
C ALA A 501 30.66 -22.15 6.17
N ASN A 502 30.49 -22.61 4.94
CA ASN A 502 31.39 -22.34 3.81
C ASN A 502 30.61 -21.83 2.58
N GLY A 503 29.77 -20.83 2.81
CA GLY A 503 29.02 -20.14 1.78
C GLY A 503 27.57 -20.58 1.62
N ALA A 504 26.91 -19.97 0.65
CA ALA A 504 25.51 -20.15 0.31
C ALA A 504 25.22 -21.57 -0.18
N ALA A 505 24.14 -22.16 0.31
CA ALA A 505 23.65 -23.43 -0.22
C ALA A 505 23.12 -23.26 -1.67
N PRO A 506 23.11 -24.31 -2.51
CA PRO A 506 22.56 -24.21 -3.86
C PRO A 506 21.08 -23.80 -3.88
N GLY A 507 20.80 -22.66 -4.51
CA GLY A 507 19.45 -22.13 -4.71
C GLY A 507 18.68 -22.86 -5.79
N GLN A 508 17.40 -22.48 -5.99
CA GLN A 508 16.60 -23.03 -7.10
C GLN A 508 17.21 -22.68 -8.46
N PHE A 509 17.70 -21.46 -8.60
CA PHE A 509 18.51 -21.00 -9.72
C PHE A 509 19.89 -20.56 -9.23
N PRO A 510 20.94 -20.56 -10.09
CA PRO A 510 22.27 -20.11 -9.69
C PRO A 510 22.31 -18.70 -9.09
N ALA A 511 21.52 -17.76 -9.63
CA ALA A 511 21.43 -16.39 -9.12
C ALA A 511 20.76 -16.28 -7.73
N GLU A 512 20.08 -17.34 -7.28
CA GLU A 512 19.37 -17.43 -6.01
C GLU A 512 20.09 -18.35 -5.03
N ALA A 513 21.40 -18.59 -5.20
CA ALA A 513 22.16 -19.32 -4.19
C ALA A 513 21.90 -18.73 -2.79
N GLY A 514 21.73 -19.61 -1.81
CA GLY A 514 21.34 -19.24 -0.45
C GLY A 514 19.83 -19.08 -0.25
N VAL A 515 19.00 -19.15 -1.29
CA VAL A 515 17.53 -19.04 -1.20
C VAL A 515 16.84 -20.17 -1.96
N ARG A 516 15.78 -20.73 -1.38
CA ARG A 516 14.95 -21.74 -2.06
C ARG A 516 13.52 -21.71 -1.52
N GLY A 517 12.53 -21.65 -2.43
CA GLY A 517 11.11 -21.76 -2.06
C GLY A 517 10.82 -23.03 -1.25
N TYR A 518 10.00 -22.93 -0.21
CA TYR A 518 9.74 -23.98 0.77
C TYR A 518 9.36 -25.33 0.14
N GLY A 519 8.41 -25.34 -0.80
CA GLY A 519 7.97 -26.56 -1.47
C GLY A 519 9.10 -27.27 -2.22
N ASN A 520 9.96 -26.49 -2.90
CA ASN A 520 11.14 -27.02 -3.59
C ASN A 520 12.24 -27.43 -2.62
N LEU A 521 12.37 -26.75 -1.47
CA LEU A 521 13.34 -27.08 -0.43
C LEU A 521 13.06 -28.46 0.17
N ILE A 522 11.85 -28.68 0.68
CA ILE A 522 11.47 -29.96 1.28
C ILE A 522 11.43 -31.09 0.24
N GLY A 523 11.09 -30.78 -1.02
CA GLY A 523 11.11 -31.75 -2.10
C GLY A 523 12.53 -32.15 -2.54
N SER A 524 13.49 -31.23 -2.49
CA SER A 524 14.89 -31.49 -2.87
C SER A 524 15.65 -32.26 -1.79
N TYR A 525 15.29 -32.08 -0.52
CA TYR A 525 15.95 -32.70 0.62
C TYR A 525 14.97 -33.50 1.50
N PRO A 526 14.37 -34.59 0.99
CA PRO A 526 13.35 -35.34 1.71
C PRO A 526 13.86 -36.07 2.96
N SER A 527 15.19 -36.20 3.11
CA SER A 527 15.86 -36.78 4.28
C SER A 527 16.47 -35.72 5.22
N MET A 528 16.21 -34.43 4.98
CA MET A 528 16.65 -33.35 5.88
C MET A 528 15.94 -33.49 7.23
N THR A 529 16.70 -33.43 8.31
CA THR A 529 16.12 -33.42 9.66
C THR A 529 15.66 -32.01 9.96
N VAL A 530 14.37 -31.84 10.28
CA VAL A 530 13.79 -30.56 10.69
C VAL A 530 13.84 -30.44 12.21
N HIS A 531 14.26 -29.28 12.68
CA HIS A 531 14.40 -28.91 14.07
C HIS A 531 13.58 -27.65 14.35
N HIS A 532 13.03 -27.58 15.57
CA HIS A 532 12.27 -26.45 16.07
C HIS A 532 12.93 -25.96 17.34
N ASP A 533 13.35 -24.70 17.34
CA ASP A 533 13.74 -24.02 18.57
C ASP A 533 12.52 -23.32 19.15
N GLU A 534 12.05 -23.81 20.30
CA GLU A 534 10.89 -23.30 21.02
C GLU A 534 11.14 -21.93 21.68
N GLU A 535 12.41 -21.56 21.97
CA GLU A 535 12.73 -20.27 22.60
C GLU A 535 12.64 -19.13 21.58
N SER A 536 13.37 -19.24 20.47
CA SER A 536 13.31 -18.23 19.40
C SER A 536 12.07 -18.36 18.51
N VAL A 537 11.36 -19.50 18.58
CA VAL A 537 10.28 -19.90 17.65
C VAL A 537 10.78 -19.81 16.22
N SER A 538 11.76 -20.65 15.93
CA SER A 538 12.40 -20.75 14.62
C SER A 538 12.43 -22.20 14.15
N THR A 539 12.39 -22.38 12.83
CA THR A 539 12.52 -23.69 12.20
C THR A 539 13.77 -23.72 11.34
N PHE A 540 14.52 -24.81 11.46
CA PHE A 540 15.62 -25.08 10.56
C PHE A 540 15.71 -26.54 10.14
N GLY A 541 16.34 -26.78 9.00
CA GLY A 541 16.59 -28.10 8.46
C GLY A 541 18.08 -28.34 8.29
N TYR A 542 18.55 -29.53 8.68
CA TYR A 542 19.94 -29.92 8.60
C TYR A 542 20.12 -31.23 7.83
N THR A 543 21.04 -31.25 6.87
CA THR A 543 21.30 -32.45 6.05
C THR A 543 22.48 -33.30 6.55
N GLY A 544 23.03 -32.97 7.72
CA GLY A 544 24.12 -33.71 8.38
C GLY A 544 25.51 -33.04 8.29
N PRO A 545 26.52 -33.60 8.98
CA PRO A 545 27.87 -33.02 9.09
C PRO A 545 28.53 -32.70 7.74
N GLY A 546 28.94 -31.44 7.55
CA GLY A 546 29.52 -30.95 6.28
C GLY A 546 28.49 -30.74 5.17
N GLY A 547 27.20 -30.93 5.46
CA GLY A 547 26.09 -30.75 4.54
C GLY A 547 25.56 -29.33 4.52
N GLN A 548 24.25 -29.20 4.28
CA GLN A 548 23.53 -27.94 4.23
C GLN A 548 22.71 -27.71 5.48
N TRP A 549 22.49 -26.44 5.80
CA TRP A 549 21.62 -25.96 6.87
C TRP A 549 20.71 -24.88 6.30
N TRP A 550 19.42 -24.95 6.60
CA TRP A 550 18.40 -24.06 6.04
C TRP A 550 17.49 -23.53 7.15
N SER A 551 17.37 -22.21 7.31
CA SER A 551 16.34 -21.59 8.14
C SER A 551 15.12 -21.25 7.27
N PHE A 552 13.92 -21.62 7.70
CA PHE A 552 12.67 -21.38 6.96
C PHE A 552 11.48 -21.34 7.92
N ASP A 553 10.31 -20.95 7.43
CA ASP A 553 9.05 -21.17 8.14
C ASP A 553 8.36 -22.45 7.67
N ASP A 554 7.79 -23.19 8.62
CA ASP A 554 6.92 -24.34 8.37
C ASP A 554 5.57 -24.17 9.08
N THR A 555 4.71 -25.18 9.03
CA THR A 555 3.39 -25.10 9.66
C THR A 555 3.45 -24.92 11.18
N TRP A 556 4.53 -25.37 11.84
CA TRP A 556 4.69 -25.22 13.29
C TRP A 556 5.07 -23.78 13.64
N SER A 557 6.10 -23.21 13.00
CA SER A 557 6.51 -21.83 13.29
C SER A 557 5.45 -20.83 12.84
N ILE A 558 4.78 -21.06 11.71
CA ILE A 558 3.64 -20.25 11.27
C ILE A 558 2.54 -20.26 12.34
N GLY A 559 2.12 -21.44 12.83
CA GLY A 559 1.08 -21.53 13.86
C GLY A 559 1.41 -20.71 15.13
N LYS A 560 2.64 -20.85 15.63
CA LYS A 560 3.12 -20.11 16.80
C LYS A 560 3.15 -18.60 16.56
N LYS A 561 3.65 -18.17 15.40
CA LYS A 561 3.69 -16.75 15.02
C LYS A 561 2.30 -16.17 14.82
N THR A 562 1.36 -16.91 14.23
CA THR A 562 -0.03 -16.44 14.08
C THR A 562 -0.75 -16.29 15.42
N ASP A 563 -0.51 -17.19 16.39
CA ASP A 563 -1.02 -17.03 17.74
C ASP A 563 -0.47 -15.75 18.40
N TRP A 564 0.82 -15.47 18.19
CA TRP A 564 1.45 -14.25 18.65
C TRP A 564 0.86 -13.00 17.97
N VAL A 565 0.68 -13.01 16.65
CA VAL A 565 0.03 -11.93 15.86
C VAL A 565 -1.35 -11.59 16.45
N LYS A 566 -2.18 -12.62 16.72
CA LYS A 566 -3.50 -12.43 17.34
C LYS A 566 -3.39 -11.89 18.76
N SER A 567 -2.45 -12.40 19.57
CA SER A 567 -2.25 -11.94 20.95
C SER A 567 -1.86 -10.47 21.05
N LYS A 568 -1.14 -9.94 20.05
CA LYS A 568 -0.71 -8.54 19.96
C LYS A 568 -1.78 -7.65 19.29
N GLY A 569 -2.88 -8.24 18.82
CA GLY A 569 -3.97 -7.52 18.14
C GLY A 569 -3.53 -6.90 16.81
N LEU A 570 -2.53 -7.47 16.14
CA LEU A 570 -2.00 -6.97 14.86
C LEU A 570 -3.01 -7.19 13.73
N LEU A 571 -2.85 -6.46 12.62
CA LEU A 571 -3.77 -6.54 11.47
C LEU A 571 -3.80 -7.92 10.83
N GLY A 572 -2.65 -8.59 10.71
CA GLY A 572 -2.57 -9.92 10.09
C GLY A 572 -1.15 -10.27 9.64
N GLY A 573 -1.06 -11.03 8.54
CA GLY A 573 0.20 -11.51 7.99
C GLY A 573 0.30 -11.31 6.49
N PHE A 574 1.51 -11.12 5.99
CA PHE A 574 1.81 -11.14 4.56
C PHE A 574 2.89 -12.16 4.22
N VAL A 575 2.91 -12.60 2.96
CA VAL A 575 3.79 -13.67 2.49
C VAL A 575 4.70 -13.18 1.36
N TRP A 576 6.01 -13.47 1.51
CA TRP A 576 6.99 -13.41 0.43
C TRP A 576 7.59 -14.81 0.20
N GLU A 577 7.50 -15.44 -0.98
CA GLU A 577 6.61 -15.15 -2.11
C GLU A 577 5.72 -16.36 -2.40
N MET A 578 4.55 -16.15 -3.00
CA MET A 578 3.52 -17.19 -3.15
C MET A 578 3.98 -18.42 -3.95
N SER A 579 4.99 -18.26 -4.82
CA SER A 579 5.55 -19.37 -5.61
C SER A 579 6.39 -20.35 -4.78
N GLY A 580 6.76 -19.96 -3.56
CA GLY A 580 7.55 -20.78 -2.67
C GLY A 580 6.75 -21.84 -1.90
N ASP A 581 5.43 -21.72 -1.82
CA ASP A 581 4.59 -22.74 -1.18
C ASP A 581 4.56 -24.05 -1.99
N THR A 582 4.14 -25.11 -1.33
CA THR A 582 3.73 -26.38 -1.92
C THR A 582 2.53 -26.23 -2.87
N ALA A 583 2.39 -27.16 -3.81
CA ALA A 583 1.32 -27.13 -4.82
C ALA A 583 -0.10 -27.21 -4.22
N ASP A 584 -0.23 -27.78 -3.01
CA ASP A 584 -1.46 -27.88 -2.21
C ASP A 584 -1.64 -26.73 -1.21
N GLY A 585 -0.80 -25.69 -1.25
CA GLY A 585 -0.98 -24.48 -0.44
C GLY A 585 -0.80 -24.70 1.06
N ARG A 586 0.13 -25.58 1.46
CA ARG A 586 0.34 -26.00 2.85
C ARG A 586 0.65 -24.84 3.77
N LEU A 587 1.58 -23.96 3.42
CA LEU A 587 1.96 -22.84 4.29
C LEU A 587 0.87 -21.78 4.32
N MET A 588 0.23 -21.50 3.18
CA MET A 588 -0.91 -20.57 3.14
C MET A 588 -2.08 -21.08 3.99
N THR A 589 -2.36 -22.38 3.96
CA THR A 589 -3.40 -23.00 4.80
C THR A 589 -3.04 -22.93 6.29
N ALA A 590 -1.77 -23.10 6.66
CA ALA A 590 -1.34 -22.92 8.04
C ALA A 590 -1.51 -21.47 8.50
N LEU A 591 -1.15 -20.50 7.65
CA LEU A 591 -1.32 -19.07 7.93
C LEU A 591 -2.81 -18.71 8.08
N ASP A 592 -3.65 -19.20 7.18
CA ASP A 592 -5.11 -19.00 7.19
C ASP A 592 -5.72 -19.54 8.48
N ASN A 593 -5.52 -20.82 8.79
CA ASN A 593 -6.04 -21.45 10.02
C ASN A 593 -5.52 -20.77 11.29
N GLY A 594 -4.26 -20.31 11.26
CA GLY A 594 -3.64 -19.62 12.38
C GLY A 594 -4.21 -18.22 12.62
N LEU A 595 -4.66 -17.54 11.57
CA LEU A 595 -5.20 -16.18 11.61
C LEU A 595 -6.73 -16.12 11.70
N GLU A 596 -7.46 -17.22 11.52
CA GLU A 596 -8.91 -17.31 11.80
C GLU A 596 -9.29 -17.19 13.29
#